data_AF-A0A226HKW5-F1
#
_entry.id   AF-A0A226HKW5-F1
#
_cell.length_a   1.000
_cell.length_b   1.000
_cell.length_c   1.000
_cell.angle_alpha   90.00
_cell.angle_beta   90.00
_cell.angle_gamma   90.00
#
_symmetry.space_group_name_H-M   'P 1'
#
loop_
_entity.id
_entity.type
_entity.pdbx_description
1 polymer ?
#
loop_
_entity_poly.entity_id
_entity_poly.type
_entity_poly.pdbx_seq_one_letter_code
_entity_poly.pdbx_strand_id
1 'polypeptide(L)'
;MKYHIIIYTTLFFLISCNRNSVDVEPIDKQLNDRFERGIQYYQISNFEDLSDQHLMNQLEVFREGVSLKKENEEYDRFQLFFYKKSFFTNYKKYALEAVEENEFGGIGEYRDNLIAQFIFSKISHNRYKYTRVIYNNDNPDNIYDIKLERNDTIILK
;
A
#
# COMPACT_ATOMS: atom_id res chain seq x y z
N MET A 1 44.30 37.75 18.26
CA MET A 1 42.90 38.16 17.99
C MET A 1 42.52 37.55 16.65
N LYS A 2 41.70 36.49 16.64
CA LYS A 2 40.28 36.48 16.19
C LYS A 2 40.18 36.87 14.70
N TYR A 3 39.65 36.09 13.76
CA TYR A 3 38.41 35.30 13.81
C TYR A 3 38.45 34.12 12.81
N HIS A 4 38.11 32.91 13.27
CA HIS A 4 37.61 31.85 12.39
C HIS A 4 36.16 32.16 12.05
N ILE A 5 35.89 32.67 10.85
CA ILE A 5 34.53 32.77 10.32
C ILE A 5 34.24 31.42 9.68
N ILE A 6 33.68 30.52 10.49
CA ILE A 6 33.07 29.29 10.00
C ILE A 6 31.78 29.72 9.29
N ILE A 7 31.82 29.66 7.96
CA ILE A 7 30.67 29.86 7.08
C ILE A 7 29.77 28.61 7.23
N TYR A 8 29.01 28.56 8.32
CA TYR A 8 27.81 27.70 8.47
C TYR A 8 26.59 28.46 7.92
N THR A 9 26.73 29.01 6.72
CA THR A 9 25.64 29.72 6.05
C THR A 9 24.79 28.68 5.34
N THR A 10 23.78 28.20 6.07
CA THR A 10 22.43 27.94 5.52
C THR A 10 22.40 27.25 4.15
N LEU A 11 22.73 25.97 4.11
CA LEU A 11 22.19 25.06 3.11
C LEU A 11 20.98 24.32 3.70
N PHE A 12 19.98 25.08 4.14
CA PHE A 12 18.72 24.57 4.69
C PHE A 12 17.53 25.01 3.82
N PHE A 13 17.74 25.15 2.51
CA PHE A 13 16.77 25.74 1.58
C PHE A 13 16.53 24.92 0.31
N LEU A 14 16.49 23.58 0.40
CA LEU A 14 16.01 22.73 -0.70
C LEU A 14 15.15 21.55 -0.23
N ILE A 15 14.36 21.72 0.84
CA ILE A 15 13.22 20.84 1.08
C ILE A 15 11.94 21.60 0.71
N SER A 16 11.82 21.93 -0.57
CA SER A 16 10.49 21.97 -1.20
C SER A 16 10.09 20.51 -1.42
N CYS A 17 9.82 19.78 -0.32
CA CYS A 17 9.19 18.48 -0.41
C CYS A 17 7.79 18.72 -0.93
N ASN A 18 7.48 18.09 -2.05
CA ASN A 18 6.12 17.96 -2.54
C ASN A 18 5.32 17.13 -1.52
N ARG A 19 4.86 17.75 -0.44
CA ARG A 19 4.24 17.13 0.75
C ARG A 19 2.91 16.40 0.47
N ASN A 20 2.54 16.23 -0.79
CA ASN A 20 1.24 15.73 -1.21
C ASN A 20 1.31 14.34 -1.86
N SER A 21 2.47 13.70 -1.88
CA SER A 21 2.62 12.31 -2.36
C SER A 21 2.65 11.34 -1.21
N VAL A 22 1.88 10.27 -1.32
CA VAL A 22 1.94 9.12 -0.41
C VAL A 22 3.25 8.39 -0.67
N ASP A 23 4.03 8.17 0.38
CA ASP A 23 5.20 7.31 0.30
C ASP A 23 4.75 5.86 0.41
N VAL A 24 5.10 5.02 -0.56
CA VAL A 24 4.73 3.60 -0.59
C VAL A 24 6.00 2.76 -0.68
N GLU A 25 6.15 1.82 0.25
CA GLU A 25 7.31 0.93 0.33
C GLU A 25 6.84 -0.53 0.49
N PRO A 26 7.55 -1.53 -0.08
CA PRO A 26 7.22 -2.93 0.19
C PRO A 26 7.52 -3.26 1.66
N ILE A 27 6.60 -3.97 2.32
CA ILE A 27 6.83 -4.50 3.68
C ILE A 27 8.00 -5.50 3.67
N ASP A 28 8.02 -6.37 2.67
CA ASP A 28 9.16 -7.22 2.35
C ASP A 28 9.24 -7.38 0.83
N LYS A 29 10.34 -6.87 0.26
CA LYS A 29 10.54 -6.92 -1.19
C LYS A 29 10.63 -8.34 -1.71
N GLN A 30 11.33 -9.24 -1.01
CA GLN A 30 11.48 -10.62 -1.45
C GLN A 30 10.15 -11.37 -1.40
N LEU A 31 9.31 -11.10 -0.39
CA LEU A 31 7.97 -11.67 -0.31
C LEU A 31 7.10 -11.21 -1.49
N ASN A 32 7.09 -9.89 -1.77
CA ASN A 32 6.32 -9.34 -2.89
C ASN A 32 6.82 -9.83 -4.25
N ASP A 33 8.14 -9.99 -4.41
CA ASP A 33 8.77 -10.51 -5.64
C ASP A 33 8.42 -11.99 -5.87
N ARG A 34 8.13 -12.77 -4.81
CA ARG A 34 7.64 -14.16 -4.94
C ARG A 34 6.17 -14.23 -5.34
N PHE A 35 5.40 -13.16 -5.13
CA PHE A 35 3.98 -13.04 -5.48
C PHE A 35 3.12 -14.25 -5.07
N GLU A 36 3.42 -14.81 -3.90
CA GLU A 36 2.78 -16.04 -3.43
C GLU A 36 1.27 -15.82 -3.23
N ARG A 37 0.47 -16.72 -3.81
CA ARG A 37 -1.01 -16.67 -3.79
C ARG A 37 -1.59 -15.38 -4.36
N GLY A 38 -0.81 -14.66 -5.17
CA GLY A 38 -1.21 -13.38 -5.74
C GLY A 38 -1.32 -12.25 -4.72
N ILE A 39 -0.50 -12.24 -3.67
CA ILE A 39 -0.58 -11.20 -2.63
C ILE A 39 0.70 -10.38 -2.56
N GLN A 40 0.55 -9.06 -2.44
CA GLN A 40 1.64 -8.13 -2.14
C GLN A 40 1.27 -7.21 -0.98
N TYR A 41 2.28 -6.91 -0.15
CA TYR A 41 2.14 -6.10 1.06
C TYR A 41 3.02 -4.86 0.98
N TYR A 42 2.41 -3.71 1.24
CA TYR A 42 3.07 -2.43 1.27
C TYR A 42 2.77 -1.69 2.57
N GLN A 43 3.69 -0.83 2.97
CA GLN A 43 3.49 0.15 4.02
C GLN A 43 3.48 1.55 3.42
N ILE A 44 2.65 2.43 3.98
CA ILE A 44 2.44 3.78 3.49
C ILE A 44 2.62 4.83 4.59
N SER A 45 3.13 6.00 4.20
CA SER A 45 3.26 7.20 5.06
C SER A 45 2.92 8.47 4.29
N ASN A 46 2.77 9.59 5.02
CA ASN A 46 2.42 10.91 4.47
C ASN A 46 1.03 10.92 3.80
N PHE A 47 0.04 10.30 4.43
CA PHE A 47 -1.33 10.22 3.91
C PHE A 47 -2.38 10.86 4.83
N GLU A 48 -2.01 11.22 6.05
CA GLU A 48 -2.91 11.65 7.13
C GLU A 48 -3.68 12.94 6.79
N ASP A 49 -3.08 13.84 6.01
CA ASP A 49 -3.69 15.11 5.58
C ASP A 49 -4.48 14.96 4.26
N LEU A 50 -4.51 13.77 3.66
CA LEU A 50 -5.20 13.53 2.39
C LEU A 50 -6.66 13.13 2.62
N SER A 51 -7.56 13.69 1.82
CA SER A 51 -8.90 13.12 1.68
C SER A 51 -8.80 11.69 1.13
N ASP A 52 -9.75 10.81 1.47
CA ASP A 52 -9.82 9.43 0.98
C ASP A 52 -9.73 9.34 -0.55
N GLN A 53 -10.37 10.28 -1.26
CA GLN A 53 -10.29 10.33 -2.72
C GLN A 53 -8.87 10.61 -3.24
N HIS A 54 -8.15 11.52 -2.61
CA HIS A 54 -6.77 11.85 -2.99
C HIS A 54 -5.83 10.69 -2.66
N LEU A 55 -5.97 10.09 -1.48
CA LEU A 55 -5.23 8.90 -1.09
C LEU A 55 -5.45 7.77 -2.10
N MET A 56 -6.70 7.46 -2.42
CA MET A 56 -7.06 6.45 -3.42
C MET A 56 -6.36 6.72 -4.75
N ASN A 57 -6.48 7.94 -5.29
CA ASN A 57 -5.85 8.31 -6.57
C ASN A 57 -4.32 8.11 -6.54
N GLN A 58 -3.65 8.43 -5.43
CA GLN A 58 -2.19 8.22 -5.30
C GLN A 58 -1.83 6.72 -5.31
N LEU A 59 -2.59 5.90 -4.60
CA LEU A 59 -2.40 4.44 -4.59
C LEU A 59 -2.69 3.81 -5.96
N GLU A 60 -3.62 4.38 -6.74
CA GLU A 60 -3.87 3.94 -8.11
C GLU A 60 -2.69 4.20 -9.04
N VAL A 61 -2.09 5.39 -8.96
CA VAL A 61 -0.87 5.72 -9.71
C VAL A 61 0.26 4.77 -9.34
N PHE A 62 0.44 4.48 -8.04
CA PHE A 62 1.42 3.49 -7.60
C PHE A 62 1.17 2.11 -8.21
N ARG A 63 -0.07 1.60 -8.10
CA ARG A 63 -0.50 0.32 -8.65
C ARG A 63 -0.22 0.20 -10.15
N GLU A 64 -0.44 1.25 -10.93
CA GLU A 64 -0.14 1.27 -12.37
C GLU A 64 1.35 1.11 -12.68
N GLY A 65 2.21 1.57 -11.77
CA GLY A 65 3.66 1.38 -11.84
C GLY A 65 4.13 -0.01 -11.39
N VAL A 66 3.32 -0.74 -10.61
CA VAL A 66 3.61 -2.14 -10.26
C VAL A 66 3.39 -2.99 -11.52
N SER A 67 4.40 -3.77 -11.92
CA SER A 67 4.36 -4.59 -13.14
C SER A 67 3.48 -5.83 -12.97
N LEU A 68 2.17 -5.63 -12.85
CA LEU A 68 1.20 -6.69 -12.60
C LEU A 68 1.02 -7.67 -13.78
N LYS A 69 1.46 -7.33 -15.00
CA LYS A 69 1.15 -8.10 -16.22
C LYS A 69 1.63 -9.55 -16.20
N LYS A 70 2.88 -9.81 -15.82
CA LYS A 70 3.43 -11.17 -15.83
C LYS A 70 2.88 -12.02 -14.69
N GLU A 71 2.59 -11.37 -13.57
CA GLU A 71 2.16 -11.98 -12.32
C GLU A 71 0.68 -12.37 -12.37
N ASN A 72 -0.14 -11.67 -13.15
CA ASN A 72 -1.59 -11.86 -13.17
C ASN A 72 -2.08 -13.05 -14.00
N GLU A 73 -1.30 -13.55 -14.97
CA GLU A 73 -1.75 -14.65 -15.82
C GLU A 73 -1.94 -15.95 -15.04
N GLU A 74 -1.12 -16.15 -14.00
CA GLU A 74 -1.07 -17.33 -13.15
C GLU A 74 -2.18 -17.38 -12.08
N TYR A 75 -2.65 -16.21 -11.61
CA TYR A 75 -3.60 -16.14 -10.50
C TYR A 75 -4.99 -15.63 -10.92
N ASP A 76 -6.03 -16.35 -10.51
CA ASP A 76 -7.43 -15.94 -10.70
C ASP A 76 -7.83 -14.77 -9.79
N ARG A 77 -7.08 -14.56 -8.71
CA ARG A 77 -7.26 -13.43 -7.80
C ARG A 77 -5.90 -12.95 -7.33
N PHE A 78 -5.70 -11.63 -7.33
CA PHE A 78 -4.56 -11.02 -6.68
C PHE A 78 -4.94 -9.78 -5.88
N GLN A 79 -4.12 -9.44 -4.89
CA GLN A 79 -4.45 -8.45 -3.87
C GLN A 79 -3.23 -7.63 -3.49
N LEU A 80 -3.41 -6.32 -3.39
CA LEU A 80 -2.42 -5.40 -2.83
C LEU A 80 -2.97 -4.87 -1.51
N PHE A 81 -2.20 -5.04 -0.43
CA PHE A 81 -2.53 -4.50 0.88
C PHE A 81 -1.62 -3.34 1.24
N PHE A 82 -2.21 -2.27 1.75
CA PHE A 82 -1.51 -1.05 2.14
C PHE A 82 -1.71 -0.79 3.63
N TYR A 83 -0.66 -0.98 4.44
CA TYR A 83 -0.68 -0.75 5.87
C TYR A 83 -0.06 0.60 6.24
N LYS A 84 -0.48 1.20 7.35
CA LYS A 84 0.20 2.37 7.91
C LYS A 84 1.62 2.01 8.33
N LYS A 85 2.62 2.76 7.86
CA LYS A 85 4.01 2.59 8.30
C LYS A 85 4.13 2.87 9.79
N SER A 86 4.77 1.97 10.53
CA SER A 86 4.94 2.08 11.98
C SER A 86 6.28 1.50 12.40
N PHE A 87 7.02 2.23 13.23
CA PHE A 87 8.35 1.83 13.72
C PHE A 87 8.31 0.64 14.69
N PHE A 88 7.19 0.43 15.37
CA PHE A 88 7.05 -0.62 16.40
C PHE A 88 6.37 -1.88 15.87
N THR A 89 6.08 -1.94 14.58
CA THR A 89 5.28 -3.01 13.98
C THR A 89 6.16 -3.93 13.14
N ASN A 90 6.14 -5.24 13.42
CA ASN A 90 6.91 -6.21 12.67
C ASN A 90 6.09 -6.81 11.53
N TYR A 91 5.68 -6.00 10.56
CA TYR A 91 4.85 -6.47 9.45
C TYR A 91 5.45 -7.67 8.71
N LYS A 92 6.77 -7.67 8.50
CA LYS A 92 7.46 -8.71 7.72
C LYS A 92 7.20 -10.11 8.26
N LYS A 93 7.31 -10.31 9.58
CA LYS A 93 7.07 -11.62 10.20
C LYS A 93 5.66 -12.11 9.92
N TYR A 94 4.66 -11.27 10.21
CA TYR A 94 3.26 -11.66 10.11
C TYR A 94 2.72 -11.64 8.67
N ALA A 95 3.39 -10.95 7.74
CA ALA A 95 3.07 -11.02 6.32
C ALA A 95 3.37 -12.40 5.74
N LEU A 96 4.47 -13.03 6.15
CA LEU A 96 4.79 -14.39 5.75
C LEU A 96 3.73 -15.38 6.26
N GLU A 97 3.43 -15.31 7.56
CA GLU A 97 2.37 -16.12 8.20
C GLU A 97 1.01 -15.91 7.51
N ALA A 98 0.68 -14.67 7.15
CA ALA A 98 -0.57 -14.34 6.44
C ALA A 98 -0.67 -14.96 5.05
N VAL A 99 0.43 -15.00 4.28
CA VAL A 99 0.43 -15.68 2.98
C VAL A 99 0.22 -17.18 3.14
N GLU A 100 0.84 -17.80 4.14
CA GLU A 100 0.78 -19.25 4.34
C GLU A 100 -0.58 -19.71 4.89
N GLU A 101 -1.13 -18.99 5.87
CA GLU A 101 -2.23 -19.48 6.70
C GLU A 101 -3.55 -18.71 6.53
N ASN A 102 -3.53 -17.47 6.02
CA ASN A 102 -4.74 -16.63 5.98
C ASN A 102 -5.48 -16.77 4.65
N GLU A 103 -6.76 -17.18 4.69
CA GLU A 103 -7.64 -17.23 3.52
C GLU A 103 -7.90 -15.85 2.90
N PHE A 104 -7.96 -14.79 3.72
CA PHE A 104 -8.16 -13.42 3.27
C PHE A 104 -6.87 -12.79 2.73
N GLY A 105 -5.71 -13.28 3.19
CA GLY A 105 -4.38 -12.77 2.80
C GLY A 105 -3.97 -11.47 3.48
N GLY A 106 -4.73 -10.95 4.45
CA GLY A 106 -4.33 -9.79 5.24
C GLY A 106 -3.46 -10.17 6.45
N ILE A 107 -2.68 -9.23 6.97
CA ILE A 107 -1.90 -9.41 8.20
C ILE A 107 -2.85 -9.26 9.39
N GLY A 108 -3.36 -10.39 9.89
CA GLY A 108 -4.43 -10.42 10.90
C GLY A 108 -4.09 -9.63 12.18
N GLU A 109 -2.86 -9.81 12.69
CA GLU A 109 -2.36 -9.14 13.91
C GLU A 109 -2.34 -7.61 13.79
N TYR A 110 -2.24 -7.07 12.57
CA TYR A 110 -2.12 -5.64 12.32
C TYR A 110 -3.26 -5.11 11.44
N ARG A 111 -4.45 -5.69 11.60
CA ARG A 111 -5.64 -5.30 10.84
C ARG A 111 -5.99 -3.83 11.03
N ASP A 112 -5.83 -3.28 12.23
CA ASP A 112 -6.11 -1.87 12.53
C ASP A 112 -5.15 -0.90 11.82
N ASN A 113 -4.05 -1.42 11.27
CA ASN A 113 -3.14 -0.65 10.46
C ASN A 113 -3.43 -0.76 8.97
N LEU A 114 -4.37 -1.61 8.53
CA LEU A 114 -4.74 -1.73 7.11
C LEU A 114 -5.48 -0.47 6.67
N ILE A 115 -4.94 0.28 5.73
CA ILE A 115 -5.52 1.56 5.27
C ILE A 115 -6.34 1.34 4.00
N ALA A 116 -5.78 0.57 3.06
CA ALA A 116 -6.41 0.32 1.79
C ALA A 116 -6.09 -1.07 1.25
N GLN A 117 -6.97 -1.56 0.38
CA GLN A 117 -6.79 -2.82 -0.31
C GLN A 117 -7.31 -2.73 -1.74
N PHE A 118 -6.51 -3.23 -2.67
CA PHE A 118 -6.91 -3.42 -4.05
C PHE A 118 -7.08 -4.92 -4.31
N ILE A 119 -8.24 -5.31 -4.81
CA ILE A 119 -8.59 -6.70 -5.11
C ILE A 119 -8.86 -6.80 -6.60
N PHE A 120 -8.25 -7.79 -7.22
CA PHE A 120 -8.44 -8.08 -8.63
C PHE A 120 -8.91 -9.50 -8.77
N SER A 121 -9.99 -9.71 -9.51
CA SER A 121 -10.57 -11.03 -9.73
C SER A 121 -10.75 -11.25 -11.22
N LYS A 122 -10.11 -12.28 -11.75
CA LYS A 122 -10.16 -12.63 -13.16
C LYS A 122 -11.60 -12.97 -13.55
N ILE A 123 -12.10 -12.30 -14.57
CA ILE A 123 -13.42 -12.56 -15.17
C ILE A 123 -13.23 -13.44 -16.41
N SER A 124 -12.22 -13.14 -17.22
CA SER A 124 -11.85 -13.88 -18.42
C SER A 124 -10.41 -13.59 -18.79
N HIS A 125 -9.93 -14.15 -19.91
CA HIS A 125 -8.59 -13.84 -20.45
C HIS A 125 -8.39 -12.31 -20.51
N ASN A 126 -7.38 -11.81 -19.77
CA ASN A 126 -6.98 -10.41 -19.64
C ASN A 126 -8.05 -9.42 -19.12
N ARG A 127 -9.17 -9.91 -18.55
CA ARG A 127 -10.22 -9.06 -17.96
C ARG A 127 -10.35 -9.36 -16.48
N TYR A 128 -10.29 -8.32 -15.66
CA TYR A 128 -10.36 -8.43 -14.21
C TYR A 128 -11.43 -7.47 -13.67
N LYS A 129 -12.22 -7.96 -12.70
CA LYS A 129 -12.95 -7.11 -11.78
C LYS A 129 -11.92 -6.49 -10.84
N TYR A 130 -12.05 -5.20 -10.58
CA TYR A 130 -11.15 -4.43 -9.77
C TYR A 130 -11.92 -3.73 -8.67
N THR A 131 -11.63 -4.08 -7.42
CA THR A 131 -12.26 -3.50 -6.24
C THR A 131 -11.20 -2.74 -5.46
N ARG A 132 -11.54 -1.53 -5.05
CA ARG A 132 -10.72 -0.66 -4.19
C ARG A 132 -11.45 -0.38 -2.91
N VAL A 133 -10.77 -0.55 -1.79
CA VAL A 133 -11.33 -0.38 -0.45
C VAL A 133 -10.43 0.56 0.36
N ILE A 134 -11.02 1.52 1.06
CA ILE A 134 -10.40 2.26 2.18
C ILE A 134 -11.13 1.84 3.43
N TYR A 135 -10.35 1.46 4.44
CA TYR A 135 -10.84 1.03 5.74
C TYR A 135 -10.94 2.21 6.69
N ASN A 136 -11.92 2.15 7.59
CA ASN A 136 -12.01 3.04 8.74
C ASN A 136 -11.18 2.46 9.88
N ASN A 137 -10.08 3.13 10.22
CA ASN A 137 -9.17 2.68 11.28
C ASN A 137 -9.44 3.40 12.61
N ASP A 138 -10.44 4.28 12.65
CA ASP A 138 -10.83 5.04 13.85
C ASP A 138 -11.83 4.28 14.72
N ASN A 139 -12.37 3.16 14.22
CA ASN A 139 -13.33 2.32 14.95
C ASN A 139 -12.79 0.90 15.16
N PRO A 140 -12.07 0.64 16.26
CA PRO A 140 -11.49 -0.68 16.53
C PRO A 140 -12.56 -1.77 16.75
N ASP A 141 -13.81 -1.39 17.01
CA ASP A 141 -14.92 -2.32 17.28
C ASP A 141 -15.62 -2.82 16.00
N ASN A 142 -15.38 -2.20 14.84
CA ASN A 142 -16.00 -2.62 13.57
C ASN A 142 -15.00 -2.64 12.41
N ILE A 143 -14.35 -3.79 12.28
CA ILE A 143 -13.15 -4.00 11.46
C ILE A 143 -13.46 -4.27 9.96
N TYR A 144 -14.74 -4.20 9.59
CA TYR A 144 -15.23 -4.16 8.21
C TYR A 144 -15.92 -2.82 7.91
N ASP A 145 -15.69 -1.79 8.73
CA ASP A 145 -16.22 -0.48 8.48
C ASP A 145 -15.46 0.12 7.28
N ILE A 146 -16.04 -0.08 6.11
CA ILE A 146 -15.51 0.41 4.84
C ILE A 146 -15.88 1.87 4.72
N LYS A 147 -14.87 2.73 4.76
CA LYS A 147 -15.03 4.16 4.57
C LYS A 147 -15.37 4.50 3.12
N LEU A 148 -14.74 3.79 2.18
CA LEU A 148 -14.97 3.96 0.75
C LEU A 148 -14.73 2.64 0.01
N GLU A 149 -15.70 2.23 -0.81
CA GLU A 149 -15.57 1.10 -1.74
C GLU A 149 -15.84 1.57 -3.17
N ARG A 150 -15.01 1.13 -4.13
CA ARG A 150 -15.30 1.30 -5.55
C ARG A 150 -15.02 0.02 -6.33
N ASN A 151 -15.96 -0.33 -7.20
CA ASN A 151 -15.93 -1.52 -8.03
C ASN A 151 -15.91 -1.13 -9.51
N ASP A 152 -14.80 -1.42 -10.18
CA ASP A 152 -14.61 -1.18 -11.61
C ASP A 152 -14.28 -2.49 -12.34
N THR A 153 -14.31 -2.46 -13.66
CA THR A 153 -13.77 -3.54 -14.51
C THR A 153 -12.59 -2.99 -15.28
N ILE A 154 -11.45 -3.68 -15.23
CA ILE A 154 -10.25 -3.32 -15.97
C ILE A 154 -9.88 -4.40 -16.99
N ILE A 155 -9.34 -3.95 -18.10
CA ILE A 155 -8.74 -4.81 -19.12
C ILE A 155 -7.24 -4.58 -19.03
N LEU A 156 -6.49 -5.63 -18.68
CA LEU A 156 -5.04 -5.56 -18.69
C LEU A 156 -4.59 -5.72 -20.15
N LYS A 157 -4.31 -4.59 -20.81
CA LYS A 157 -3.66 -4.55 -22.13
C LYS A 157 -2.18 -4.75 -21.93
#